data_AF-A0A6V7L7R4-F1
#
_entry.id   AF-A0A6V7L7R4-F1
#
_cell.length_a   1.000
_cell.length_b   1.000
_cell.length_c   1.000
_cell.angle_alpha   90.00
_cell.angle_beta   90.00
_cell.angle_gamma   90.00
#
_symmetry.space_group_name_H-M   'P 1'
#
loop_
_entity.id
_entity.type
_entity.pdbx_description
1 polymer ?
#
loop_
_entity_poly.entity_id
_entity_poly.type
_entity_poly.pdbx_seq_one_letter_code
_entity_poly.pdbx_strand_id
1 'polypeptide(L)'
;MADRRLANNDAEPEQAEEACEDNNVSIFRPGEFLRKVKRDWMRSNDPQSVITDKGPTSIVFGSNSDFIIRIAAERSHCNWTWILDVRSVGRFLKNLVLSLDANRENFVIRSVFRDGIRAGFTDGQEWHEPVVGDLQSTQIIDRIICYTIEVSLAATGHGTYRQHILFGFDGYPVIRRKLCVDIVPGSDLARLNDATKYFFNQTAHVWSSRNQEFHQFESPFVPAPDPWERNLSKAYPYPGEDMFTLSHATLTEDCLTPSNYSGRMHELIAVEELARHEQVARYNSIVQVRLSSCYILSSDTDGSTTAKYAPLGELFAQ
;
A
#
# COMPACT_ATOMS: atom_id res chain seq x y z
N MET A 1 54.91 25.66 -51.73
CA MET A 1 55.59 24.37 -51.53
C MET A 1 54.54 23.39 -51.06
N ALA A 2 54.21 22.42 -51.91
CA ALA A 2 53.26 21.35 -51.65
C ALA A 2 53.79 20.39 -50.57
N ASP A 3 52.93 19.75 -49.77
CA ASP A 3 52.41 18.41 -50.10
C ASP A 3 51.44 17.86 -49.02
N ARG A 4 50.35 17.23 -49.50
CA ARG A 4 49.65 16.03 -48.96
C ARG A 4 49.19 15.94 -47.50
N ARG A 5 47.86 15.85 -47.30
CA ARG A 5 47.09 14.57 -47.34
C ARG A 5 45.58 14.82 -47.23
N LEU A 6 44.86 14.34 -48.25
CA LEU A 6 43.43 14.05 -48.26
C LEU A 6 43.12 12.87 -47.33
N ALA A 7 41.95 12.84 -46.68
CA ALA A 7 40.85 11.95 -47.07
C ALA A 7 39.74 11.87 -46.00
N ASN A 8 38.51 12.05 -46.50
CA ASN A 8 37.26 11.37 -46.15
C ASN A 8 36.58 11.67 -44.81
N ASN A 9 35.59 12.58 -44.92
CA ASN A 9 34.31 12.47 -44.25
C ASN A 9 33.54 11.31 -44.86
N ASP A 10 33.20 10.29 -44.07
CA ASP A 10 32.03 9.45 -44.32
C ASP A 10 31.39 9.17 -42.96
N ALA A 11 30.08 9.42 -42.92
CA ALA A 11 29.24 9.32 -41.75
C ALA A 11 28.99 7.85 -41.36
N GLU A 12 29.16 7.53 -40.07
CA GLU A 12 28.53 6.38 -39.44
C GLU A 12 27.46 6.86 -38.45
N PRO A 13 26.31 6.19 -38.36
CA PRO A 13 25.23 6.57 -37.45
C PRO A 13 25.55 6.14 -36.02
N GLU A 14 25.35 7.03 -35.05
CA GLU A 14 25.26 6.69 -33.63
C GLU A 14 24.14 5.66 -33.44
N GLN A 15 24.53 4.40 -33.22
CA GLN A 15 23.63 3.38 -32.69
C GLN A 15 23.37 3.73 -31.24
N ALA A 16 22.11 4.06 -30.94
CA ALA A 16 21.60 4.04 -29.58
C ALA A 16 21.80 2.62 -29.03
N GLU A 17 22.65 2.49 -28.01
CA GLU A 17 22.70 1.30 -27.18
C GLU A 17 21.34 1.15 -26.50
N GLU A 18 20.44 0.38 -27.12
CA GLU A 18 19.32 -0.24 -26.43
C GLU A 18 19.93 -1.12 -25.33
N ALA A 19 19.90 -0.61 -24.10
CA ALA A 19 20.11 -1.41 -22.92
C ALA A 19 18.99 -2.46 -22.87
N CYS A 20 19.25 -3.63 -23.45
CA CYS A 20 18.54 -4.85 -23.13
C CYS A 20 18.69 -5.07 -21.63
N GLU A 21 17.66 -4.69 -20.86
CA GLU A 21 17.51 -5.10 -19.47
C GLU A 21 17.43 -6.63 -19.44
N ASP A 22 18.58 -7.25 -19.17
CA ASP A 22 18.66 -8.66 -18.83
C ASP A 22 17.70 -8.91 -17.66
N ASN A 23 16.60 -9.60 -17.97
CA ASN A 23 15.69 -10.22 -17.01
C ASN A 23 16.42 -11.35 -16.27
N ASN A 24 17.42 -10.98 -15.48
CA ASN A 24 18.11 -11.89 -14.57
C ASN A 24 17.15 -12.16 -13.42
N VAL A 25 16.42 -13.27 -13.53
CA VAL A 25 15.57 -13.85 -12.50
C VAL A 25 16.38 -13.93 -11.22
N SER A 26 16.21 -12.93 -10.36
CA SER A 26 17.03 -12.76 -9.17
C SER A 26 16.63 -13.79 -8.14
N ILE A 27 17.26 -14.96 -8.19
CA ILE A 27 17.24 -15.94 -7.10
C ILE A 27 18.02 -15.28 -5.95
N PHE A 28 17.31 -14.87 -4.89
CA PHE A 28 17.98 -14.23 -3.75
C PHE A 28 18.59 -15.31 -2.85
N ARG A 29 19.82 -15.09 -2.40
CA ARG A 29 20.44 -15.93 -1.37
C ARG A 29 19.82 -15.62 0.01
N PRO A 30 19.85 -16.56 0.97
CA PRO A 30 19.42 -16.31 2.35
C PRO A 30 20.13 -15.08 2.94
N GLY A 31 19.38 -14.19 3.61
CA GLY A 31 19.89 -12.94 4.20
C GLY A 31 20.13 -11.77 3.23
N GLU A 32 20.10 -11.99 1.91
CA GLU A 32 20.29 -10.92 0.92
C GLU A 32 18.98 -10.31 0.43
N PHE A 33 17.88 -11.06 0.54
CA PHE A 33 16.57 -10.64 0.03
C PHE A 33 16.13 -9.31 0.61
N LEU A 34 16.02 -9.20 1.94
CA LEU A 34 15.54 -7.99 2.59
C LEU A 34 16.44 -6.78 2.29
N ARG A 35 17.77 -6.98 2.31
CA ARG A 35 18.73 -5.90 2.03
C ARG A 35 18.61 -5.39 0.60
N LYS A 36 18.49 -6.30 -0.38
CA LYS A 36 18.30 -5.94 -1.78
C LYS A 36 16.98 -5.20 -2.00
N VAL A 37 15.87 -5.74 -1.48
CA VAL A 37 14.54 -5.11 -1.59
C VAL A 37 14.54 -3.73 -0.95
N LYS A 38 15.08 -3.56 0.27
CA LYS A 38 15.19 -2.24 0.93
C LYS A 38 16.02 -1.26 0.11
N ARG A 39 17.17 -1.68 -0.42
CA ARG A 39 18.04 -0.83 -1.24
C ARG A 39 17.37 -0.42 -2.55
N ASP A 40 16.77 -1.36 -3.26
CA ASP A 40 16.14 -1.10 -4.54
C ASP A 40 14.88 -0.22 -4.34
N TRP A 41 14.14 -0.40 -3.25
CA TRP A 41 13.01 0.45 -2.86
C TRP A 41 13.45 1.90 -2.57
N MET A 42 14.57 2.09 -1.87
CA MET A 42 15.12 3.43 -1.59
C MET A 42 15.66 4.14 -2.84
N ARG A 43 16.07 3.40 -3.88
CA ARG A 43 16.64 3.96 -5.12
C ARG A 43 15.63 4.10 -6.25
N SER A 44 14.45 3.49 -6.13
CA SER A 44 13.45 3.49 -7.19
C SER A 44 12.75 4.86 -7.30
N ASN A 45 12.53 5.31 -8.53
CA ASN A 45 11.67 6.46 -8.83
C ASN A 45 10.18 6.16 -8.59
N ASP A 46 9.81 4.87 -8.58
CA ASP A 46 8.48 4.39 -8.22
C ASP A 46 8.60 3.28 -7.16
N PRO A 47 8.51 3.61 -5.86
CA PRO A 47 8.68 2.62 -4.79
C PRO A 47 7.62 1.51 -4.80
N GLN A 48 6.44 1.75 -5.38
CA GLN A 48 5.36 0.75 -5.50
C GLN A 48 5.71 -0.37 -6.50
N SER A 49 6.60 -0.11 -7.46
CA SER A 49 7.10 -1.13 -8.39
C SER A 49 8.01 -2.14 -7.70
N VAL A 50 8.58 -1.79 -6.54
CA VAL A 50 9.45 -2.66 -5.74
C VAL A 50 8.69 -3.32 -4.59
N ILE A 51 7.91 -2.55 -3.81
CA ILE A 51 7.09 -3.05 -2.70
C ILE A 51 5.67 -2.55 -2.87
N THR A 52 4.72 -3.48 -2.97
CA THR A 52 3.29 -3.17 -3.11
C THR A 52 2.47 -3.76 -1.96
N ASP A 53 1.46 -3.02 -1.48
CA ASP A 53 0.45 -3.55 -0.56
C ASP A 53 -0.71 -4.26 -1.31
N LYS A 54 -0.87 -3.97 -2.62
CA LYS A 54 -1.86 -4.58 -3.51
C LYS A 54 -1.17 -5.67 -4.33
N GLY A 55 -1.46 -6.92 -4.02
CA GLY A 55 -0.96 -8.05 -4.81
C GLY A 55 -1.54 -8.08 -6.22
N PRO A 56 -0.85 -8.67 -7.21
CA PRO A 56 -1.42 -8.91 -8.52
C PRO A 56 -2.61 -9.87 -8.42
N THR A 57 -3.52 -9.84 -9.39
CA THR A 57 -4.72 -10.70 -9.44
C THR A 57 -4.39 -12.21 -9.41
N SER A 58 -3.17 -12.59 -9.81
CA SER A 58 -2.67 -13.97 -9.75
C SER A 58 -2.36 -14.48 -8.34
N ILE A 59 -2.40 -13.61 -7.31
CA ILE A 59 -2.08 -13.97 -5.92
C ILE A 59 -3.19 -13.49 -5.00
N VAL A 60 -3.84 -14.44 -4.33
CA VAL A 60 -4.91 -14.20 -3.37
C VAL A 60 -4.43 -14.53 -1.97
N PHE A 61 -4.67 -13.62 -1.03
CA PHE A 61 -4.34 -13.81 0.38
C PHE A 61 -5.64 -14.01 1.18
N GLY A 62 -5.66 -15.05 2.01
CA GLY A 62 -6.59 -15.25 3.09
C GLY A 62 -5.84 -15.31 4.41
N SER A 63 -6.53 -15.03 5.51
CA SER A 63 -5.99 -15.16 6.85
C SER A 63 -7.06 -15.62 7.82
N ASN A 64 -6.66 -16.32 8.88
CA ASN A 64 -7.57 -16.74 9.96
C ASN A 64 -8.11 -15.55 10.78
N SER A 65 -7.46 -14.40 10.69
CA SER A 65 -7.73 -13.20 11.47
C SER A 65 -7.29 -11.96 10.71
N ASP A 66 -7.79 -10.80 11.13
CA ASP A 66 -7.34 -9.53 10.59
C ASP A 66 -5.84 -9.31 10.87
N PHE A 67 -5.17 -8.59 9.97
CA PHE A 67 -3.76 -8.25 10.14
C PHE A 67 -3.55 -7.18 11.22
N ILE A 68 -4.61 -6.43 11.53
CA ILE A 68 -4.62 -5.38 12.54
C ILE A 68 -5.62 -5.79 13.61
N ILE A 69 -5.13 -6.09 14.82
CA ILE A 69 -5.96 -6.62 15.91
C ILE A 69 -5.70 -5.88 17.21
N ARG A 70 -6.74 -5.83 18.05
CA ARG A 70 -6.68 -5.29 19.41
C ARG A 70 -7.01 -6.39 20.40
N ILE A 71 -6.12 -6.62 21.33
CA ILE A 71 -6.25 -7.67 22.35
C ILE A 71 -6.32 -6.99 23.71
N ALA A 72 -7.46 -7.12 24.39
CA ALA A 72 -7.53 -6.83 25.82
C ALA A 72 -6.86 -7.96 26.58
N ALA A 73 -5.75 -7.66 27.24
CA ALA A 73 -5.03 -8.61 28.06
C ALA A 73 -4.99 -8.11 29.51
N GLU A 74 -5.42 -8.98 30.44
CA GLU A 74 -5.24 -8.72 31.88
C GLU A 74 -3.82 -9.08 32.35
N ARG A 75 -3.13 -9.95 31.59
CA ARG A 75 -1.77 -10.40 31.85
C ARG A 75 -0.82 -9.76 30.86
N SER A 76 0.41 -9.50 31.33
CA SER A 76 1.47 -8.92 30.52
C SER A 76 1.91 -9.81 29.34
N HIS A 77 1.67 -11.13 29.41
CA HIS A 77 2.05 -12.07 28.35
C HIS A 77 0.88 -12.39 27.43
N CYS A 78 1.08 -12.21 26.12
CA CYS A 78 0.11 -12.55 25.09
C CYS A 78 0.81 -13.24 23.92
N ASN A 79 0.26 -14.38 23.49
CA ASN A 79 0.71 -15.08 22.31
C ASN A 79 -0.40 -15.07 21.27
N TRP A 80 -0.05 -14.73 20.03
CA TRP A 80 -0.96 -14.75 18.90
C TRP A 80 -0.32 -15.48 17.72
N THR A 81 -1.12 -16.11 16.86
CA THR A 81 -0.62 -16.76 15.65
C THR A 81 -1.56 -16.51 14.49
N TRP A 82 -1.01 -15.89 13.44
CA TRP A 82 -1.66 -15.76 12.14
C TRP A 82 -1.38 -16.99 11.31
N ILE A 83 -2.43 -17.51 10.69
CA ILE A 83 -2.36 -18.53 9.64
C ILE A 83 -2.76 -17.81 8.36
N LEU A 84 -1.80 -17.67 7.45
CA LEU A 84 -1.97 -16.97 6.18
C LEU A 84 -2.06 -18.00 5.06
N ASP A 85 -3.19 -18.02 4.38
CA ASP A 85 -3.42 -18.86 3.22
C ASP A 85 -3.18 -18.05 1.96
N VAL A 86 -2.12 -18.39 1.22
CA VAL A 86 -1.73 -17.69 0.01
C VAL A 86 -1.91 -18.62 -1.18
N ARG A 87 -2.82 -18.25 -2.08
CA ARG A 87 -3.04 -18.96 -3.34
C ARG A 87 -2.35 -18.20 -4.46
N SER A 88 -1.39 -18.82 -5.13
CA SER A 88 -0.72 -18.25 -6.29
C SER A 88 -0.98 -19.08 -7.55
N VAL A 89 -1.17 -18.41 -8.68
CA VAL A 89 -1.30 -19.04 -9.99
C VAL A 89 -0.03 -18.76 -10.80
N GLY A 90 0.69 -19.82 -11.18
CA GLY A 90 1.86 -19.72 -12.04
C GLY A 90 3.08 -19.00 -11.44
N ARG A 91 3.08 -18.70 -10.13
CA ARG A 91 4.20 -18.05 -9.40
C ARG A 91 4.52 -18.81 -8.13
N PHE A 92 5.81 -19.06 -7.90
CA PHE A 92 6.28 -19.75 -6.69
C PHE A 92 6.74 -18.73 -5.65
N LEU A 93 6.36 -18.94 -4.39
CA LEU A 93 6.96 -18.20 -3.28
C LEU A 93 8.41 -18.66 -3.13
N LYS A 94 9.36 -17.74 -3.33
CA LYS A 94 10.79 -18.01 -3.18
C LYS A 94 11.29 -17.63 -1.81
N ASN A 95 10.85 -16.46 -1.33
CA ASN A 95 11.29 -15.90 -0.06
C ASN A 95 10.13 -15.30 0.72
N LEU A 96 10.28 -15.30 2.04
CA LEU A 96 9.37 -14.65 2.98
C LEU A 96 10.23 -14.04 4.09
N VAL A 97 9.98 -12.77 4.45
CA VAL A 97 10.78 -12.11 5.50
C VAL A 97 9.95 -11.17 6.37
N LEU A 98 10.30 -11.12 7.65
CA LEU A 98 9.90 -10.10 8.62
C LEU A 98 10.86 -8.90 8.54
N SER A 99 10.35 -7.74 8.15
CA SER A 99 11.19 -6.62 7.69
C SER A 99 11.47 -5.50 8.69
N LEU A 100 10.66 -5.38 9.76
CA LEU A 100 10.81 -4.39 10.81
C LEU A 100 11.66 -4.94 11.95
N ASP A 101 12.57 -4.10 12.44
CA ASP A 101 13.51 -4.47 13.50
C ASP A 101 13.01 -4.10 14.90
N ALA A 102 12.05 -3.17 15.02
CA ALA A 102 11.61 -2.62 16.31
C ALA A 102 10.99 -3.63 17.28
N ASN A 103 10.38 -4.71 16.77
CA ASN A 103 9.77 -5.78 17.57
C ASN A 103 10.25 -7.16 17.09
N ARG A 104 11.47 -7.25 16.54
CA ARG A 104 11.96 -8.44 15.84
C ARG A 104 11.90 -9.70 16.71
N GLU A 105 12.23 -9.56 17.98
CA GLU A 105 12.23 -10.61 18.99
C GLU A 105 10.82 -11.15 19.31
N ASN A 106 9.78 -10.38 19.05
CA ASN A 106 8.40 -10.77 19.35
C ASN A 106 7.77 -11.57 18.22
N PHE A 107 8.22 -11.40 16.97
CA PHE A 107 7.60 -12.04 15.80
C PHE A 107 8.48 -13.16 15.25
N VAL A 108 7.88 -14.29 14.93
CA VAL A 108 8.59 -15.46 14.37
C VAL A 108 7.76 -16.12 13.28
N ILE A 109 8.37 -16.43 12.14
CA ILE A 109 7.84 -17.35 11.12
C ILE A 109 8.02 -18.78 11.66
N ARG A 110 6.92 -19.45 11.99
CA ARG A 110 6.96 -20.81 12.57
C ARG A 110 7.11 -21.89 11.52
N SER A 111 6.35 -21.77 10.45
CA SER A 111 6.30 -22.78 9.42
C SER A 111 5.70 -22.22 8.14
N VAL A 112 6.08 -22.84 7.02
CA VAL A 112 5.47 -22.62 5.72
C VAL A 112 5.16 -24.00 5.16
N PHE A 113 3.92 -24.20 4.77
CA PHE A 113 3.46 -25.40 4.08
C PHE A 113 3.13 -25.03 2.64
N ARG A 114 3.51 -25.88 1.70
CA ARG A 114 3.16 -25.81 0.29
C ARG A 114 2.33 -27.05 -0.05
N ASP A 115 1.11 -26.84 -0.53
CA ASP A 115 0.14 -27.90 -0.85
C ASP A 115 -0.02 -28.92 0.31
N GLY A 116 0.03 -28.42 1.56
CA GLY A 116 -0.07 -29.22 2.79
C GLY A 116 1.23 -29.87 3.29
N ILE A 117 2.33 -29.73 2.55
CA ILE A 117 3.64 -30.31 2.89
C ILE A 117 4.55 -29.20 3.42
N ARG A 118 5.22 -29.41 4.56
CA ARG A 118 6.19 -28.44 5.09
C ARG A 118 7.27 -28.17 4.05
N ALA A 119 7.45 -26.91 3.69
CA ALA A 119 8.34 -26.47 2.64
C ALA A 119 9.37 -25.46 3.17
N GLY A 120 10.51 -25.39 2.49
CA GLY A 120 11.56 -24.43 2.78
C GLY A 120 12.30 -24.59 4.10
N PHE A 121 13.23 -23.68 4.31
CA PHE A 121 13.95 -23.50 5.57
C PHE A 121 13.63 -22.14 6.14
N THR A 122 13.44 -22.06 7.46
CA THR A 122 13.27 -20.79 8.17
C THR A 122 14.22 -20.70 9.36
N ASP A 123 14.75 -19.50 9.58
CA ASP A 123 15.49 -19.12 10.79
C ASP A 123 14.60 -18.37 11.80
N GLY A 124 13.29 -18.33 11.54
CA GLY A 124 12.30 -17.60 12.32
C GLY A 124 12.05 -16.16 11.85
N GLN A 125 12.93 -15.56 11.05
CA GLN A 125 12.78 -14.18 10.55
C GLN A 125 12.70 -14.13 9.03
N GLU A 126 13.43 -15.02 8.38
CA GLU A 126 13.44 -15.28 6.97
C GLU A 126 13.06 -16.73 6.73
N TRP A 127 12.37 -16.95 5.62
CA TRP A 127 12.12 -18.25 5.04
C TRP A 127 12.49 -18.21 3.57
N HIS A 128 13.09 -19.31 3.10
CA HIS A 128 13.47 -19.49 1.71
C HIS A 128 13.14 -20.91 1.24
N GLU A 129 12.69 -21.01 0.00
CA GLU A 129 12.50 -22.28 -0.68
C GLU A 129 13.86 -22.79 -1.19
N PRO A 130 14.32 -24.00 -0.81
CA PRO A 130 15.52 -24.59 -1.38
C PRO A 130 15.31 -24.75 -2.88
N VAL A 131 16.33 -24.37 -3.65
CA VAL A 131 16.32 -24.50 -5.10
C VAL A 131 16.24 -25.99 -5.44
N VAL A 132 15.06 -26.47 -5.80
CA VAL A 132 14.91 -27.81 -6.40
C VAL A 132 15.46 -27.68 -7.83
N GLY A 133 16.60 -28.34 -8.07
CA GLY A 133 17.39 -28.26 -9.30
C GLY A 133 16.71 -28.74 -10.59
N ASP A 134 15.40 -29.01 -10.59
CA ASP A 134 14.69 -29.61 -11.73
C ASP A 134 13.38 -28.90 -12.13
N LEU A 135 13.02 -27.76 -11.52
CA LEU A 135 11.79 -27.02 -11.87
C LEU A 135 12.00 -25.79 -12.77
N GLN A 136 13.23 -25.54 -13.24
CA GLN A 136 13.51 -24.39 -14.12
C GLN A 136 13.05 -24.58 -15.58
N SER A 137 12.48 -25.73 -15.97
CA SER A 137 12.15 -25.99 -17.39
C SER A 137 10.68 -26.24 -17.72
N THR A 138 9.76 -26.15 -16.77
CA THR A 138 8.32 -26.16 -17.11
C THR A 138 7.62 -25.02 -16.42
N GLN A 139 7.52 -23.91 -17.14
CA GLN A 139 6.55 -22.86 -16.90
C GLN A 139 5.16 -23.50 -17.05
N ILE A 140 4.66 -24.17 -16.00
CA ILE A 140 3.30 -24.70 -15.98
C ILE A 140 2.40 -23.49 -15.70
N ILE A 141 2.00 -22.82 -16.78
CA ILE A 141 1.36 -21.50 -16.78
C ILE A 141 0.07 -21.44 -15.95
N ASP A 142 -0.55 -22.57 -15.59
CA ASP A 142 -1.84 -22.60 -14.89
C ASP A 142 -1.86 -23.38 -13.56
N ARG A 143 -0.69 -23.73 -12.99
CA ARG A 143 -0.70 -24.46 -11.70
C ARG A 143 -1.08 -23.51 -10.56
N ILE A 144 -2.16 -23.85 -9.87
CA ILE A 144 -2.54 -23.26 -8.58
C ILE A 144 -1.67 -23.90 -7.49
N ILE A 145 -1.03 -23.08 -6.69
CA ILE A 145 -0.21 -23.49 -5.55
C ILE A 145 -0.78 -22.83 -4.31
N CYS A 146 -0.98 -23.64 -3.26
CA CYS A 146 -1.50 -23.17 -1.99
C CYS A 146 -0.37 -23.16 -0.96
N TYR A 147 -0.11 -22.01 -0.36
CA TYR A 147 0.80 -21.86 0.77
C TYR A 147 0.01 -21.59 2.04
N THR A 148 0.35 -22.27 3.13
CA THR A 148 -0.14 -21.97 4.47
C THR A 148 1.04 -21.56 5.33
N ILE A 149 1.05 -20.31 5.78
CA ILE A 149 2.18 -19.68 6.46
C ILE A 149 1.76 -19.33 7.88
N GLU A 150 2.52 -19.81 8.85
CA GLU A 150 2.29 -19.53 10.27
C GLU A 150 3.27 -18.46 10.76
N VAL A 151 2.72 -17.33 11.20
CA VAL A 151 3.50 -16.26 11.86
C VAL A 151 2.99 -16.10 13.28
N SER A 152 3.87 -16.15 14.27
CA SER A 152 3.49 -15.98 15.67
C SER A 152 4.07 -14.72 16.29
N LEU A 153 3.27 -14.09 17.15
CA LEU A 153 3.66 -13.03 18.07
C LEU A 153 3.76 -13.61 19.49
N ALA A 154 4.83 -13.26 20.19
CA ALA A 154 5.02 -13.45 21.62
C ALA A 154 5.34 -12.11 22.28
N ALA A 155 4.35 -11.52 22.93
CA ALA A 155 4.46 -10.23 23.60
C ALA A 155 4.63 -10.39 25.11
N THR A 156 5.45 -9.54 25.70
CA THR A 156 5.81 -9.58 27.13
C THR A 156 5.20 -8.45 27.95
N GLY A 157 4.54 -7.49 27.31
CA GLY A 157 3.81 -6.41 27.96
C GLY A 157 2.75 -5.78 27.07
N HIS A 158 2.00 -4.86 27.66
CA HIS A 158 1.07 -4.00 26.92
C HIS A 158 1.84 -3.03 26.02
N GLY A 159 1.28 -2.73 24.86
CA GLY A 159 1.90 -1.88 23.86
C GLY A 159 1.44 -2.22 22.45
N THR A 160 1.97 -1.49 21.49
CA THR A 160 1.73 -1.74 20.06
C THR A 160 2.92 -2.45 19.45
N TYR A 161 2.66 -3.61 18.83
CA TYR A 161 3.66 -4.43 18.15
C TYR A 161 3.40 -4.38 16.64
N ARG A 162 4.40 -3.95 15.87
CA ARG A 162 4.28 -3.82 14.41
C ARG A 162 5.29 -4.72 13.70
N GLN A 163 4.86 -5.35 12.63
CA GLN A 163 5.75 -6.10 11.75
C GLN A 163 5.25 -6.03 10.31
N HIS A 164 6.14 -6.05 9.33
CA HIS A 164 5.71 -6.29 7.95
C HIS A 164 6.29 -7.58 7.42
N ILE A 165 5.40 -8.36 6.81
CA ILE A 165 5.72 -9.58 6.09
C ILE A 165 5.90 -9.22 4.61
N LEU A 166 7.05 -9.54 4.05
CA LEU A 166 7.35 -9.37 2.63
C LEU A 166 7.37 -10.74 1.95
N PHE A 167 6.53 -10.89 0.93
CA PHE A 167 6.40 -12.11 0.12
C PHE A 167 7.12 -11.91 -1.22
N GLY A 168 8.26 -12.58 -1.38
CA GLY A 168 9.02 -12.63 -2.61
C GLY A 168 8.62 -13.83 -3.44
N PHE A 169 7.84 -13.60 -4.49
CA PHE A 169 7.57 -14.61 -5.52
C PHE A 169 8.68 -14.54 -6.59
N ASP A 170 8.29 -14.36 -7.85
CA ASP A 170 9.21 -14.17 -8.96
C ASP A 170 9.39 -12.68 -9.27
N GLY A 171 10.53 -12.12 -8.84
CA GLY A 171 10.91 -10.75 -9.13
C GLY A 171 10.14 -9.68 -8.33
N TYR A 172 10.07 -8.49 -8.90
CA TYR A 172 9.32 -7.35 -8.36
C TYR A 172 7.92 -7.24 -9.01
N PRO A 173 6.93 -6.64 -8.34
CA PRO A 173 6.98 -6.12 -6.97
C PRO A 173 6.89 -7.23 -5.91
N VAL A 174 7.55 -7.02 -4.78
CA VAL A 174 7.39 -7.82 -3.56
C VAL A 174 6.11 -7.38 -2.86
N ILE A 175 5.31 -8.33 -2.38
CA ILE A 175 4.03 -8.02 -1.74
C ILE A 175 4.26 -7.84 -0.25
N ARG A 176 3.74 -6.75 0.32
CA ARG A 176 3.82 -6.44 1.75
C ARG A 176 2.46 -6.65 2.43
N ARG A 177 2.48 -7.30 3.59
CA ARG A 177 1.37 -7.31 4.55
C ARG A 177 1.82 -6.72 5.88
N LYS A 178 1.04 -5.80 6.42
CA LYS A 178 1.36 -5.07 7.65
C LYS A 178 0.60 -5.70 8.81
N LEU A 179 1.33 -6.23 9.77
CA LEU A 179 0.80 -6.69 11.04
C LEU A 179 0.86 -5.56 12.05
N CYS A 180 -0.24 -5.33 12.77
CA CYS A 180 -0.28 -4.44 13.92
C CYS A 180 -1.11 -5.07 15.03
N VAL A 181 -0.53 -5.20 16.21
CA VAL A 181 -1.23 -5.73 17.39
C VAL A 181 -1.13 -4.72 18.50
N ASP A 182 -2.29 -4.23 18.95
CA ASP A 182 -2.39 -3.48 20.18
C ASP A 182 -2.75 -4.43 21.32
N ILE A 183 -1.85 -4.59 22.28
CA ILE A 183 -2.10 -5.32 23.51
C ILE A 183 -2.35 -4.28 24.59
N VAL A 184 -3.57 -4.21 25.09
CA VAL A 184 -4.02 -3.14 25.97
C VAL A 184 -4.69 -3.68 27.23
N PRO A 185 -4.64 -2.95 28.35
CA PRO A 185 -5.52 -3.23 29.48
C PRO A 185 -7.00 -3.18 29.06
N GLY A 186 -7.84 -3.97 29.72
CA GLY A 186 -9.29 -3.97 29.46
C GLY A 186 -9.96 -2.59 29.60
N SER A 187 -9.46 -1.73 30.50
CA SER A 187 -9.93 -0.36 30.67
C SER A 187 -9.65 0.54 29.46
N ASP A 188 -8.51 0.33 28.80
CA ASP A 188 -8.03 1.20 27.71
C ASP A 188 -8.59 0.79 26.36
N LEU A 189 -9.05 -0.47 26.22
CA LEU A 189 -9.67 -0.95 24.99
C LEU A 189 -10.90 -0.12 24.61
N ALA A 190 -11.76 0.21 25.60
CA ALA A 190 -12.95 1.02 25.37
C ALA A 190 -12.57 2.41 24.87
N ARG A 191 -11.62 3.07 25.55
CA ARG A 191 -11.10 4.39 25.18
C ARG A 191 -10.52 4.40 23.76
N LEU A 192 -9.73 3.39 23.40
CA LEU A 192 -9.12 3.28 22.07
C LEU A 192 -10.18 3.06 20.99
N ASN A 193 -11.18 2.22 21.25
CA ASN A 193 -12.29 1.99 20.32
C ASN A 193 -13.14 3.25 20.11
N ASP A 194 -13.43 3.99 21.18
CA ASP A 194 -14.21 5.22 21.09
C ASP A 194 -13.44 6.32 20.36
N ALA A 195 -12.14 6.47 20.62
CA ALA A 195 -11.27 7.38 19.86
C ALA A 195 -11.22 7.01 18.37
N THR A 196 -11.13 5.71 18.06
CA THR A 196 -11.13 5.23 16.66
C THR A 196 -12.45 5.54 15.95
N LYS A 197 -13.58 5.27 16.61
CA LYS A 197 -14.91 5.61 16.09
C LYS A 197 -15.07 7.11 15.89
N TYR A 198 -14.55 7.92 16.80
CA TYR A 198 -14.59 9.38 16.68
C TYR A 198 -13.91 9.85 15.38
N PHE A 199 -12.69 9.37 15.10
CA PHE A 199 -11.98 9.71 13.86
C PHE A 199 -12.75 9.25 12.62
N PHE A 200 -13.26 8.03 12.58
CA PHE A 200 -13.99 7.55 11.41
C PHE A 200 -15.31 8.30 11.18
N ASN A 201 -16.00 8.70 12.25
CA ASN A 201 -17.21 9.52 12.14
C ASN A 201 -16.94 10.91 11.55
N GLN A 202 -15.77 11.50 11.81
CA GLN A 202 -15.36 12.76 11.17
C GLN A 202 -15.16 12.62 9.66
N THR A 203 -14.90 11.40 9.18
CA THR A 203 -14.69 11.07 7.77
C THR A 203 -15.84 10.37 7.09
N ALA A 204 -17.02 10.25 7.72
CA ALA A 204 -18.15 9.48 7.19
C ALA A 204 -18.64 9.95 5.79
N HIS A 205 -18.28 11.17 5.37
CA HIS A 205 -18.62 11.74 4.06
C HIS A 205 -17.51 11.57 3.00
N VAL A 206 -16.40 10.90 3.32
CA VAL A 206 -15.29 10.74 2.40
C VAL A 206 -15.63 9.69 1.35
N TRP A 207 -15.51 10.08 0.09
CA TRP A 207 -15.61 9.16 -1.03
C TRP A 207 -14.53 8.09 -0.91
N SER A 208 -14.93 6.83 -0.95
CA SER A 208 -14.02 5.69 -0.96
C SER A 208 -14.28 4.84 -2.21
N SER A 209 -13.31 3.98 -2.56
CA SER A 209 -13.46 3.04 -3.67
C SER A 209 -14.63 2.05 -3.52
N ARG A 210 -15.25 1.98 -2.32
CA ARG A 210 -16.48 1.19 -2.10
C ARG A 210 -17.74 1.94 -2.49
N ASN A 211 -17.72 3.28 -2.43
CA ASN A 211 -18.92 4.09 -2.46
C ASN A 211 -19.09 4.88 -3.77
N GLN A 212 -18.00 5.17 -4.50
CA GLN A 212 -18.06 5.96 -5.74
C GLN A 212 -16.98 5.61 -6.78
N GLU A 213 -17.32 5.83 -8.05
CA GLU A 213 -16.39 5.85 -9.17
C GLU A 213 -15.78 7.25 -9.31
N PHE A 214 -14.45 7.34 -9.23
CA PHE A 214 -13.74 8.61 -9.34
C PHE A 214 -13.38 8.88 -10.80
N HIS A 215 -13.86 9.99 -11.34
CA HIS A 215 -13.39 10.50 -12.62
C HIS A 215 -12.40 11.63 -12.39
N GLN A 216 -11.18 11.44 -12.86
CA GLN A 216 -10.16 12.49 -12.81
C GLN A 216 -10.62 13.66 -13.70
N PHE A 217 -10.68 14.86 -13.13
CA PHE A 217 -10.97 16.07 -13.88
C PHE A 217 -9.73 16.48 -14.65
N GLU A 218 -9.84 16.56 -15.99
CA GLU A 218 -8.82 17.11 -16.86
C GLU A 218 -9.30 18.45 -17.39
N SER A 219 -8.51 19.50 -17.16
CA SER A 219 -8.80 20.86 -17.63
C SER A 219 -7.70 21.32 -18.58
N PRO A 220 -8.05 21.90 -19.74
CA PRO A 220 -7.06 22.52 -20.61
C PRO A 220 -6.39 23.76 -19.98
N PHE A 221 -6.93 24.27 -18.87
CA PHE A 221 -6.42 25.44 -18.15
C PHE A 221 -5.56 25.08 -16.93
N VAL A 222 -5.52 23.80 -16.54
CA VAL A 222 -4.71 23.32 -15.41
C VAL A 222 -3.60 22.44 -15.98
N PRO A 223 -2.32 22.71 -15.68
CA PRO A 223 -1.23 21.86 -16.14
C PRO A 223 -1.40 20.43 -15.63
N ALA A 224 -0.95 19.46 -16.42
CA ALA A 224 -0.95 18.06 -16.00
C ALA A 224 -0.15 17.89 -14.69
N PRO A 225 -0.62 17.05 -13.75
CA PRO A 225 0.07 16.81 -12.49
C PRO A 225 1.47 16.24 -12.73
N ASP A 226 2.43 16.69 -11.94
CA ASP A 226 3.81 16.22 -12.02
C ASP A 226 3.86 14.69 -11.77
N PRO A 227 4.57 13.90 -12.59
CA PRO A 227 4.84 12.49 -12.30
C PRO A 227 5.32 12.24 -10.86
N TRP A 228 6.09 13.16 -10.29
CA TRP A 228 6.55 13.09 -8.90
C TRP A 228 5.38 13.17 -7.90
N GLU A 229 4.47 14.13 -8.06
CA GLU A 229 3.26 14.26 -7.22
C GLU A 229 2.36 13.03 -7.32
N ARG A 230 2.25 12.46 -8.53
CA ARG A 230 1.51 11.21 -8.75
C ARG A 230 2.14 10.04 -8.02
N ASN A 231 3.47 9.94 -7.96
CA ASN A 231 4.15 8.89 -7.21
C ASN A 231 4.06 9.14 -5.70
N LEU A 232 4.15 10.40 -5.26
CA LEU A 232 4.02 10.79 -3.87
C LEU A 232 2.62 10.47 -3.31
N SER A 233 1.56 10.75 -4.07
CA SER A 233 0.19 10.42 -3.67
C SER A 233 -0.08 8.91 -3.58
N LYS A 234 0.61 8.09 -4.38
CA LYS A 234 0.59 6.62 -4.21
C LYS A 234 1.36 6.15 -2.97
N ALA A 235 2.40 6.87 -2.54
CA ALA A 235 3.17 6.55 -1.35
C ALA A 235 2.47 7.00 -0.06
N TYR A 236 1.74 8.12 -0.12
CA TYR A 236 0.93 8.69 0.95
C TYR A 236 -0.54 8.81 0.53
N PRO A 237 -1.24 7.68 0.36
CA PRO A 237 -2.67 7.67 0.16
C PRO A 237 -3.43 8.36 1.31
N TYR A 238 -4.66 8.77 1.03
CA TYR A 238 -5.54 9.40 2.03
C TYR A 238 -5.90 8.42 3.16
N PRO A 239 -5.83 8.83 4.45
CA PRO A 239 -6.07 7.97 5.62
C PRO A 239 -7.56 7.62 5.83
N GLY A 240 -8.16 6.86 4.91
CA GLY A 240 -9.53 6.36 5.05
C GLY A 240 -9.66 5.15 5.97
N GLU A 241 -10.89 4.65 6.13
CA GLU A 241 -11.23 3.48 6.98
C GLU A 241 -10.37 2.24 6.68
N ASP A 242 -10.06 2.01 5.40
CA ASP A 242 -9.31 0.84 4.94
C ASP A 242 -7.81 0.91 5.24
N MET A 243 -7.30 2.06 5.67
CA MET A 243 -5.85 2.31 5.71
C MET A 243 -5.36 2.93 7.00
N PHE A 244 -6.19 3.75 7.65
CA PHE A 244 -5.85 4.33 8.94
C PHE A 244 -6.22 3.37 10.06
N THR A 245 -5.30 3.17 10.99
CA THR A 245 -5.64 2.56 12.28
C THR A 245 -4.94 3.32 13.38
N LEU A 246 -5.75 3.79 14.33
CA LEU A 246 -5.25 4.41 15.55
C LEU A 246 -4.69 3.32 16.48
N SER A 247 -3.41 3.40 16.78
CA SER A 247 -2.72 2.48 17.67
C SER A 247 -2.77 2.93 19.13
N HIS A 248 -2.57 1.98 20.04
CA HIS A 248 -2.43 2.28 21.46
C HIS A 248 -1.23 3.20 21.76
N ALA A 249 -0.10 2.97 21.06
CA ALA A 249 1.11 3.79 21.18
C ALA A 249 0.84 5.28 20.94
N THR A 250 0.01 5.62 19.95
CA THR A 250 -0.32 7.02 19.63
C THR A 250 -1.06 7.74 20.75
N LEU A 251 -1.85 7.01 21.55
CA LEU A 251 -2.61 7.58 22.67
C LEU A 251 -1.85 7.62 24.00
N THR A 252 -0.81 6.80 24.15
CA THR A 252 -0.17 6.54 25.45
C THR A 252 1.29 6.92 25.55
N GLU A 253 2.01 6.97 24.43
CA GLU A 253 3.41 7.35 24.45
C GLU A 253 3.55 8.87 24.46
N ASP A 254 4.28 9.43 25.42
CA ASP A 254 4.45 10.89 25.53
C ASP A 254 5.60 11.43 24.67
N CYS A 255 6.53 10.58 24.20
CA CYS A 255 7.73 11.02 23.49
C CYS A 255 8.10 10.16 22.27
N LEU A 256 8.75 10.80 21.30
CA LEU A 256 9.35 10.13 20.15
C LEU A 256 10.72 9.57 20.53
N THR A 257 10.94 8.31 20.19
CA THR A 257 12.18 7.55 20.37
C THR A 257 12.68 7.09 18.99
N PRO A 258 13.98 6.79 18.81
CA PRO A 258 14.50 6.34 17.53
C PRO A 258 13.80 5.09 16.97
N SER A 259 13.29 4.21 17.84
CA SER A 259 12.59 2.98 17.46
C SER A 259 11.13 3.20 17.07
N ASN A 260 10.44 4.20 17.66
CA ASN A 260 9.03 4.48 17.36
C ASN A 260 8.83 5.63 16.36
N TYR A 261 9.86 6.44 16.10
CA TYR A 261 9.75 7.73 15.40
C TYR A 261 9.04 7.63 14.06
N SER A 262 9.51 6.73 13.17
CA SER A 262 8.99 6.65 11.80
C SER A 262 7.52 6.23 11.77
N GLY A 263 7.20 5.10 12.42
CA GLY A 263 5.83 4.59 12.48
C GLY A 263 4.87 5.58 13.12
N ARG A 264 5.28 6.20 14.24
CA ARG A 264 4.47 7.16 14.95
C ARG A 264 4.28 8.47 14.18
N MET A 265 5.32 8.97 13.51
CA MET A 265 5.20 10.19 12.71
C MET A 265 4.22 10.01 11.55
N HIS A 266 4.26 8.87 10.86
CA HIS A 266 3.28 8.57 9.81
C HIS A 266 1.84 8.51 10.34
N GLU A 267 1.65 7.95 11.53
CA GLU A 267 0.33 7.88 12.15
C GLU A 267 -0.16 9.26 12.63
N LEU A 268 0.71 10.07 13.22
CA LEU A 268 0.38 11.45 13.62
C LEU A 268 0.06 12.33 12.41
N ILE A 269 0.78 12.18 11.30
CA ILE A 269 0.46 12.87 10.04
C ILE A 269 -0.93 12.46 9.55
N ALA A 270 -1.28 11.17 9.63
CA ALA A 270 -2.62 10.71 9.25
C ALA A 270 -3.71 11.31 10.15
N VAL A 271 -3.47 11.38 11.46
CA VAL A 271 -4.39 12.04 12.43
C VAL A 271 -4.55 13.52 12.11
N GLU A 272 -3.45 14.24 11.85
CA GLU A 272 -3.49 15.66 11.48
C GLU A 272 -4.23 15.88 10.17
N GLU A 273 -4.00 15.05 9.15
CA GLU A 273 -4.69 15.16 7.87
C GLU A 273 -6.21 14.95 8.02
N LEU A 274 -6.63 14.00 8.86
CA LEU A 274 -8.03 13.79 9.19
C LEU A 274 -8.65 14.99 9.90
N ALA A 275 -7.94 15.56 10.88
CA ALA A 275 -8.39 16.75 11.60
C ALA A 275 -8.49 17.97 10.68
N ARG A 276 -7.51 18.16 9.79
CA ARG A 276 -7.50 19.25 8.82
C ARG A 276 -8.61 19.09 7.79
N HIS A 277 -8.84 17.87 7.31
CA HIS A 277 -9.96 17.58 6.41
C HIS A 277 -11.30 17.96 7.05
N GLU A 278 -11.52 17.57 8.31
CA GLU A 278 -12.73 17.90 9.05
C GLU A 278 -12.95 19.41 9.15
N GLN A 279 -11.89 20.18 9.43
CA GLN A 279 -11.97 21.64 9.48
C GLN A 279 -12.29 22.26 8.11
N VAL A 280 -11.63 21.80 7.05
CA VAL A 280 -11.85 22.30 5.69
C VAL A 280 -13.26 21.94 5.20
N ALA A 281 -13.74 20.75 5.51
CA ALA A 281 -15.07 20.28 5.11
C ALA A 281 -16.21 21.16 5.64
N ARG A 282 -16.02 21.85 6.77
CA ARG A 282 -17.00 22.81 7.32
C ARG A 282 -17.20 24.05 6.43
N TYR A 283 -16.24 24.34 5.54
CA TYR A 283 -16.34 25.44 4.58
C TYR A 283 -16.82 25.00 3.20
N ASN A 284 -17.04 23.71 2.98
CA ASN A 284 -17.55 23.21 1.71
C ASN A 284 -18.97 23.76 1.48
N SER A 285 -19.13 24.53 0.40
CA SER A 285 -20.43 24.96 -0.07
C SER A 285 -21.06 23.84 -0.90
N ILE A 286 -22.18 23.28 -0.44
CA ILE A 286 -22.95 22.31 -1.21
C ILE A 286 -23.73 23.08 -2.27
N VAL A 287 -23.25 23.03 -3.51
CA VAL A 287 -23.96 23.60 -4.67
C VAL A 287 -24.69 22.46 -5.38
N GLN A 288 -26.02 22.56 -5.47
CA GLN A 288 -26.81 21.64 -6.30
C GLN A 288 -26.86 22.17 -7.73
N VAL A 289 -26.14 21.52 -8.63
CA VAL A 289 -26.21 21.82 -10.06
C VAL A 289 -27.26 20.92 -10.70
N ARG A 290 -28.32 21.52 -11.23
CA ARG A 290 -29.33 20.81 -12.02
C ARG A 290 -29.02 20.96 -13.51
N LEU A 291 -28.49 19.91 -14.11
CA LEU A 291 -28.31 19.84 -15.56
C LEU A 291 -29.67 19.53 -16.21
N SER A 292 -30.11 20.38 -17.14
CA SER A 292 -31.31 20.15 -17.94
C SER A 292 -30.98 20.27 -19.42
N SER A 293 -31.43 19.30 -20.21
CA SER A 293 -31.38 19.35 -21.68
C SER A 293 -32.53 20.17 -22.28
N CYS A 294 -33.41 20.73 -21.44
CA CYS A 294 -34.62 21.43 -21.84
C CYS A 294 -34.66 22.83 -21.21
N TYR A 295 -35.35 23.76 -21.88
CA TYR A 295 -35.58 25.12 -21.38
C TYR A 295 -36.37 25.07 -20.06
N ILE A 296 -35.88 25.74 -19.02
CA ILE A 296 -36.62 25.91 -17.77
C ILE A 296 -37.47 27.17 -17.94
N LEU A 297 -38.79 27.00 -17.94
CA LEU A 297 -39.76 28.09 -17.90
C LEU A 297 -40.07 28.39 -16.44
N SER A 298 -39.64 29.54 -15.96
CA SER A 298 -40.00 30.06 -14.63
C SER A 298 -41.03 31.17 -14.79
N SER A 299 -42.16 31.07 -14.09
CA SER A 299 -43.11 32.17 -13.94
C SER A 299 -42.59 33.12 -12.86
N ASP A 300 -42.13 34.30 -13.25
CA ASP A 300 -41.86 35.35 -12.26
C ASP A 300 -43.18 35.90 -11.72
N THR A 301 -43.11 36.50 -10.53
CA THR A 301 -44.28 36.93 -9.72
C THR A 301 -45.20 37.92 -10.46
N ASP A 302 -44.72 38.56 -11.53
CA ASP A 302 -45.42 39.51 -12.37
C ASP A 302 -46.18 38.88 -13.57
N GLY A 303 -46.29 37.55 -13.63
CA GLY A 303 -47.08 36.85 -14.65
C GLY A 303 -46.43 36.77 -16.03
N SER A 304 -45.15 37.17 -16.16
CA SER A 304 -44.34 36.96 -17.36
C SER A 304 -43.60 35.63 -17.32
N THR A 305 -43.71 34.84 -18.38
CA THR A 305 -42.94 33.59 -18.55
C THR A 305 -41.57 33.92 -19.11
N THR A 306 -40.51 33.68 -18.34
CA THR A 306 -39.12 33.85 -18.81
C THR A 306 -38.51 32.48 -19.10
N ALA A 307 -37.88 32.32 -20.27
CA ALA A 307 -37.15 31.13 -20.67
C ALA A 307 -35.65 31.40 -20.54
N LYS A 308 -34.94 30.61 -19.72
CA LYS A 308 -33.48 30.70 -19.59
C LYS A 308 -32.84 29.52 -20.29
N TYR A 309 -31.82 29.79 -21.12
CA TYR A 309 -31.05 28.77 -21.83
C TYR A 309 -29.59 29.18 -21.99
N ALA A 310 -28.70 28.20 -22.04
CA ALA A 310 -27.34 28.37 -22.53
C ALA A 310 -27.22 27.91 -23.99
N PRO A 311 -26.37 28.56 -24.79
CA PRO A 311 -25.93 28.05 -26.08
C PRO A 311 -25.31 26.64 -25.99
N LEU A 312 -25.28 25.93 -27.12
CA LEU A 312 -24.63 24.61 -27.22
C LEU A 312 -23.16 24.71 -26.82
N GLY A 313 -22.75 23.95 -25.80
CA GLY A 313 -21.38 23.92 -25.28
C GLY A 313 -21.15 24.82 -24.06
N GLU A 314 -22.14 25.62 -23.64
CA GLU A 314 -22.06 26.46 -22.44
C GLU A 314 -22.94 25.88 -21.31
N LEU A 315 -22.48 26.06 -20.08
CA LEU A 315 -23.22 25.69 -18.86
C LEU A 315 -23.90 26.94 -18.29
N PHE A 316 -25.23 26.89 -18.13
CA PHE A 316 -25.97 27.91 -17.39
C PHE A 316 -26.08 27.48 -15.92
N ALA A 317 -25.57 28.30 -14.99
CA ALA A 317 -25.75 28.11 -13.55
C ALA A 317 -26.62 29.25 -13.00
N GLN A 318 -27.62 28.91 -12.18
CA GLN A 318 -28.43 29.85 -11.40
C GLN A 318 -28.28 29.53 -9.92
#